data_AF-A0A356CG56-F1
#
_entry.id   AF-A0A356CG56-F1
#
_cell.length_a   1.000
_cell.length_b   1.000
_cell.length_c   1.000
_cell.angle_alpha   90.00
_cell.angle_beta   90.00
_cell.angle_gamma   90.00
#
_symmetry.space_group_name_H-M   'P 1'
#
loop_
_entity.id
_entity.type
_entity.pdbx_description
1 polymer ?
#
loop_
_entity_poly.entity_id
_entity_poly.type
_entity_poly.pdbx_seq_one_letter_code
_entity_poly.pdbx_strand_id
1 'polypeptide(L)'
;MNKNIQSQVYKILYQVLADAKTEVDIELIMKALMSEAEVMAIAKRLAIAVFLDKGQSYEHIRETLKVSSATIANVAEGMNKRGIQMALARVKAEEWADVWSIRLSKALEKLMK
;
A
#
# COMPACT_ATOMS: atom_id res chain seq x y z
N MET A 1 0.62 -21.49 17.84
CA MET A 1 -0.29 -22.04 16.80
C MET A 1 0.46 -23.12 16.01
N ASN A 2 -0.18 -24.24 15.68
CA ASN A 2 0.44 -25.29 14.86
C ASN A 2 0.79 -24.71 13.47
N LYS A 3 2.00 -24.96 12.95
CA LYS A 3 2.47 -24.42 11.66
C LYS A 3 1.53 -24.76 10.49
N ASN A 4 0.92 -25.94 10.52
CA ASN A 4 -0.05 -26.36 9.50
C ASN A 4 -1.33 -25.52 9.57
N ILE A 5 -1.87 -25.31 10.79
CA ILE A 5 -3.05 -24.47 10.98
C ILE A 5 -2.76 -23.03 10.55
N GLN A 6 -1.59 -22.48 10.92
CA GLN A 6 -1.18 -21.13 10.51
C GLN A 6 -1.15 -20.97 8.99
N SER A 7 -0.56 -21.93 8.27
CA SER A 7 -0.51 -21.90 6.80
C SER A 7 -1.90 -21.94 6.17
N GLN A 8 -2.81 -22.75 6.71
CA GLN A 8 -4.19 -22.80 6.22
C GLN A 8 -4.94 -21.49 6.48
N VAL A 9 -4.75 -20.87 7.64
CA VAL A 9 -5.35 -19.56 7.96
C VAL A 9 -4.90 -18.49 6.96
N TYR A 10 -3.61 -18.42 6.64
CA TYR A 10 -3.12 -17.48 5.62
C TYR A 10 -3.65 -17.80 4.22
N LYS A 11 -3.73 -19.09 3.87
CA LYS A 11 -4.27 -19.52 2.58
C LYS A 11 -5.71 -19.04 2.39
N ILE A 12 -6.55 -19.16 3.42
CA ILE A 12 -7.94 -18.68 3.37
C ILE A 12 -7.98 -17.18 3.12
N LEU A 13 -7.19 -16.39 3.88
CA LEU A 13 -7.11 -14.94 3.69
C LEU A 13 -6.70 -14.57 2.26
N TYR A 14 -5.65 -15.20 1.73
CA TYR A 14 -5.15 -14.88 0.39
C TYR A 14 -6.14 -15.30 -0.71
N GLN A 15 -6.85 -16.41 -0.52
CA GLN A 15 -7.86 -16.86 -1.47
C GLN A 15 -9.04 -15.87 -1.53
N VAL A 16 -9.54 -15.42 -0.38
CA VAL A 16 -10.63 -14.42 -0.30
C VAL A 16 -10.24 -13.14 -1.04
N LEU A 17 -9.01 -12.64 -0.83
CA LEU A 17 -8.52 -11.44 -1.52
C LEU A 17 -8.30 -11.67 -3.02
N ALA A 18 -7.90 -12.88 -3.43
CA ALA A 18 -7.69 -13.21 -4.85
C ALA A 18 -8.99 -13.38 -5.63
N ASP A 19 -10.07 -13.82 -4.96
CA ASP A 19 -11.37 -14.07 -5.58
C ASP A 19 -12.21 -12.81 -5.76
N ALA A 20 -11.97 -11.77 -4.97
CA ALA A 20 -12.62 -10.47 -5.11
C ALA A 20 -12.40 -9.89 -6.52
N LYS A 21 -13.49 -9.42 -7.15
CA LYS A 21 -13.49 -9.03 -8.57
C LYS A 21 -13.43 -7.52 -8.78
N THR A 22 -13.76 -6.74 -7.76
CA THR A 22 -13.83 -5.29 -7.84
C THR A 22 -13.05 -4.63 -6.71
N GLU A 23 -12.66 -3.37 -6.91
CA GLU A 23 -12.05 -2.53 -5.87
C GLU A 23 -12.99 -2.36 -4.66
N VAL A 24 -14.31 -2.24 -4.91
CA VAL A 24 -15.33 -2.11 -3.87
C VAL A 24 -15.41 -3.37 -3.00
N ASP A 25 -15.33 -4.55 -3.59
CA ASP A 25 -15.31 -5.81 -2.82
C ASP A 25 -14.10 -5.86 -1.89
N ILE A 26 -12.91 -5.51 -2.40
CA ILE A 26 -11.68 -5.46 -1.61
C ILE A 26 -11.79 -4.43 -0.49
N GLU A 27 -12.34 -3.25 -0.76
CA GLU A 27 -12.53 -2.20 0.25
C GLU A 27 -13.43 -2.70 1.39
N LEU A 28 -14.58 -3.30 1.07
CA LEU A 28 -15.50 -3.84 2.07
C LEU A 28 -14.87 -4.96 2.89
N ILE A 29 -14.15 -5.88 2.24
CA ILE A 29 -13.44 -6.98 2.92
C ILE A 29 -12.38 -6.42 3.87
N MET A 30 -11.54 -5.49 3.40
CA MET A 30 -10.46 -4.92 4.21
C MET A 30 -10.99 -4.15 5.41
N LYS A 31 -12.06 -3.35 5.25
CA LYS A 31 -12.68 -2.61 6.34
C LYS A 31 -13.43 -3.50 7.34
N ALA A 32 -13.89 -4.67 6.93
CA ALA A 32 -14.52 -5.64 7.81
C ALA A 32 -13.51 -6.45 8.63
N LEU A 33 -12.34 -6.75 8.05
CA LEU A 33 -11.31 -7.58 8.69
C LEU A 33 -10.27 -6.78 9.49
N MET A 34 -10.12 -5.50 9.19
CA MET A 34 -9.08 -4.63 9.75
C MET A 34 -9.67 -3.30 10.18
N SER A 35 -9.07 -2.68 11.20
CA SER A 35 -9.38 -1.31 11.57
C SER A 35 -8.98 -0.32 10.46
N GLU A 36 -9.62 0.85 10.43
CA GLU A 36 -9.28 1.92 9.49
C GLU A 36 -7.80 2.31 9.57
N ALA A 37 -7.22 2.32 10.77
CA ALA A 37 -5.81 2.61 10.99
C ALA A 37 -4.88 1.56 10.34
N GLU A 38 -5.25 0.28 10.40
CA GLU A 38 -4.46 -0.80 9.78
C GLU A 38 -4.54 -0.76 8.26
N VAL A 39 -5.74 -0.54 7.70
CA VAL A 39 -5.92 -0.35 6.25
C VAL A 39 -5.08 0.84 5.77
N MET A 40 -5.17 1.97 6.47
CA MET A 40 -4.39 3.18 6.18
C MET A 40 -2.88 2.91 6.26
N ALA A 41 -2.42 2.14 7.26
CA ALA A 41 -1.02 1.80 7.39
C ALA A 41 -0.50 0.96 6.22
N ILE A 42 -1.29 0.00 5.72
CA ILE A 42 -0.94 -0.80 4.54
C ILE A 42 -0.92 0.08 3.29
N ALA A 43 -1.95 0.92 3.09
CA ALA A 43 -2.02 1.85 1.95
C ALA A 43 -0.83 2.81 1.92
N LYS A 44 -0.43 3.38 3.07
CA LYS A 44 0.74 4.26 3.18
C LYS A 44 2.04 3.51 2.85
N ARG A 45 2.21 2.24 3.24
CA ARG A 45 3.41 1.46 2.88
C ARG A 45 3.51 1.24 1.37
N LEU A 46 2.39 0.95 0.70
CA LEU A 46 2.36 0.89 -0.77
C LEU A 46 2.72 2.25 -1.38
N ALA A 47 2.14 3.34 -0.88
CA ALA A 47 2.43 4.68 -1.37
C ALA A 47 3.90 5.08 -1.21
N ILE A 48 4.52 4.76 -0.07
CA ILE A 48 5.97 4.95 0.16
C ILE A 48 6.76 4.20 -0.91
N ALA A 49 6.45 2.93 -1.17
CA ALA A 49 7.18 2.15 -2.17
C ALA A 49 7.11 2.80 -3.56
N VAL A 50 5.94 3.31 -3.95
CA VAL A 50 5.79 4.00 -5.24
C VAL A 50 6.57 5.32 -5.27
N PHE A 51 6.58 6.09 -4.19
CA PHE A 51 7.33 7.35 -4.13
C PHE A 51 8.84 7.12 -4.20
N LEU A 52 9.34 6.10 -3.50
CA LEU A 52 10.74 5.69 -3.55
C LEU A 52 11.13 5.23 -4.96
N ASP A 53 10.27 4.43 -5.61
CA ASP A 53 10.47 4.01 -7.02
C ASP A 53 10.50 5.21 -7.98
N LYS A 54 9.75 6.28 -7.68
CA LYS A 54 9.77 7.56 -8.41
C LYS A 54 10.91 8.50 -7.99
N GLY A 55 11.82 8.08 -7.11
CA GLY A 55 12.96 8.89 -6.68
C GLY A 55 12.62 10.06 -5.74
N GLN A 56 11.46 10.06 -5.09
CA GLN A 56 11.09 11.09 -4.12
C GLN A 56 11.96 11.02 -2.86
N SER A 57 12.25 12.18 -2.25
CA SER A 57 13.06 12.25 -1.02
C SER A 57 12.29 11.75 0.20
N TYR A 58 13.01 11.27 1.21
CA TYR A 58 12.43 10.83 2.49
C TYR A 58 11.64 11.96 3.16
N GLU A 59 12.16 13.19 3.05
CA GLU A 59 11.54 14.37 3.65
C GLU A 59 10.18 14.65 3.01
N HIS A 60 10.11 14.61 1.67
CA HIS A 60 8.85 14.75 0.95
C HIS A 60 7.86 13.65 1.33
N ILE A 61 8.29 12.38 1.34
CA ILE A 61 7.44 11.24 1.71
C ILE A 61 6.88 11.40 3.14
N ARG A 62 7.72 11.79 4.09
CA ARG A 62 7.39 12.00 5.51
C ARG A 62 6.28 13.05 5.65
N GLU A 63 6.45 14.18 4.98
CA GLU A 63 5.54 15.32 5.07
C GLU A 63 4.22 15.08 4.34
N THR A 64 4.28 14.41 3.19
CA THR A 64 3.12 14.08 2.36
C THR A 64 2.27 12.99 3.00
N LEU A 65 2.87 11.87 3.40
CA LEU A 65 2.12 10.71 3.90
C LEU A 65 1.91 10.75 5.42
N LYS A 66 2.48 11.73 6.12
CA LYS A 66 2.44 11.84 7.59
C LYS A 66 2.87 10.53 8.25
N VAL A 67 4.07 10.06 7.90
CA VAL A 67 4.69 8.83 8.40
C VAL A 67 6.05 9.14 9.03
N SER A 68 6.57 8.26 9.89
CA SER A 68 7.91 8.43 10.45
C SER A 68 9.00 8.01 9.46
N SER A 69 10.21 8.58 9.59
CA SER A 69 11.38 8.17 8.80
C SER A 69 11.71 6.68 8.97
N ALA A 70 11.47 6.13 10.17
CA ALA A 70 11.62 4.70 10.43
C ALA A 70 10.67 3.84 9.58
N THR A 71 9.44 4.31 9.36
CA THR A 71 8.48 3.62 8.48
C THR A 71 8.96 3.63 7.03
N ILE A 72 9.49 4.75 6.57
CA ILE A 72 10.04 4.89 5.22
C ILE A 72 11.25 3.96 5.03
N ALA A 73 12.18 3.97 5.98
CA ALA A 73 13.35 3.09 5.98
C ALA A 73 12.96 1.61 5.89
N ASN A 74 11.99 1.16 6.69
CA ASN A 74 11.50 -0.22 6.66
C ASN A 74 10.93 -0.63 5.29
N VAL A 75 10.28 0.29 4.57
CA VAL A 75 9.80 0.02 3.20
C VAL A 75 10.96 0.02 2.22
N ALA A 76 11.90 0.97 2.34
CA ALA A 76 13.09 1.08 1.49
C ALA A 76 13.95 -0.19 1.53
N GLU A 77 14.19 -0.74 2.73
CA GLU A 77 14.89 -2.02 2.92
C GLU A 77 14.18 -3.19 2.21
N GLY A 78 12.86 -3.10 2.05
CA GLY A 78 12.04 -4.10 1.39
C GLY A 78 11.93 -3.96 -0.11
N MET A 79 12.45 -2.89 -0.73
CA MET A 79 12.18 -2.55 -2.13
C MET A 79 12.58 -3.66 -3.10
N ASN A 80 13.64 -4.43 -2.82
CA ASN A 80 14.05 -5.55 -3.65
C ASN A 80 13.22 -6.84 -3.47
N LYS A 81 12.30 -6.88 -2.48
CA LYS A 81 11.46 -8.06 -2.23
C LYS A 81 10.48 -8.24 -3.37
N ARG A 82 10.37 -9.49 -3.86
CA ARG A 82 9.47 -9.87 -4.96
C ARG A 82 8.04 -9.34 -4.79
N GLY A 83 7.49 -9.38 -3.58
CA GLY A 83 6.15 -8.87 -3.30
C GLY A 83 5.98 -7.38 -3.58
N ILE A 84 6.97 -6.55 -3.19
CA ILE A 84 6.93 -5.10 -3.46
C ILE A 84 7.09 -4.85 -4.97
N GLN A 85 8.02 -5.54 -5.63
CA GLN A 85 8.21 -5.43 -7.07
C GLN A 85 6.95 -5.81 -7.86
N MET A 86 6.22 -6.84 -7.43
CA MET A 86 4.93 -7.22 -8.02
C MET A 86 3.85 -6.15 -7.81
N ALA A 87 3.78 -5.54 -6.61
CA ALA A 87 2.85 -4.46 -6.36
C ALA A 87 3.15 -3.22 -7.22
N LEU A 88 4.42 -2.83 -7.31
CA LEU A 88 4.88 -1.73 -8.18
C LEU A 88 4.57 -1.99 -9.66
N ALA A 89 4.82 -3.21 -10.14
CA ALA A 89 4.51 -3.58 -11.52
C ALA A 89 3.01 -3.43 -11.83
N ARG A 90 2.12 -3.81 -10.90
CA ARG A 90 0.67 -3.61 -11.07
C ARG A 90 0.29 -2.14 -11.13
N VAL A 91 0.86 -1.32 -10.23
CA VAL A 91 0.63 0.13 -10.21
C VAL A 91 1.13 0.81 -11.51
N LYS A 92 2.19 0.29 -12.13
CA LYS A 92 2.73 0.80 -13.41
C LYS A 92 1.96 0.32 -14.63
N ALA A 93 1.41 -0.90 -14.59
CA ALA A 93 0.67 -1.51 -15.69
C ALA A 93 -0.74 -0.93 -15.86
N GLU A 94 -1.37 -0.54 -14.76
CA GLU A 94 -2.49 0.39 -14.82
C GLU A 94 -1.90 1.79 -15.10
N GLU A 95 -2.49 2.60 -16.00
CA GLU A 95 -2.00 3.92 -16.46
C GLU A 95 -1.99 5.02 -15.36
N TRP A 96 -1.73 4.63 -14.10
CA TRP A 96 -1.91 5.41 -12.88
C TRP A 96 -0.70 6.26 -12.51
N ALA A 97 0.44 6.12 -13.19
CA ALA A 97 1.63 6.89 -12.84
C ALA A 97 1.37 8.41 -12.89
N ASP A 98 0.64 8.87 -13.91
CA ASP A 98 0.32 10.27 -14.16
C ASP A 98 -0.93 10.74 -13.39
N VAL A 99 -2.00 9.93 -13.40
CA VAL A 99 -3.26 10.27 -12.70
C VAL A 99 -3.09 10.28 -11.19
N TRP A 100 -2.31 9.36 -10.62
CA TRP A 100 -2.07 9.32 -9.18
C TRP A 100 -1.17 10.47 -8.73
N SER A 101 -0.18 10.89 -9.53
CA SER A 101 0.60 12.10 -9.24
C SER A 101 -0.34 13.31 -9.11
N ILE A 102 -1.27 13.48 -10.06
CA ILE A 102 -2.22 14.60 -10.07
C ILE A 102 -3.25 14.49 -8.93
N ARG A 103 -3.87 13.33 -8.75
CA ARG A 103 -4.92 13.13 -7.72
C ARG A 103 -4.36 13.23 -6.32
N LEU A 104 -3.16 12.70 -6.09
CA LEU A 104 -2.50 12.79 -4.81
C LEU A 104 -2.12 14.24 -4.51
N SER A 105 -1.53 14.98 -5.45
CA SER A 105 -1.28 16.41 -5.29
C SER A 105 -2.55 17.19 -4.94
N LYS A 106 -3.67 16.93 -5.64
CA LYS A 106 -4.96 17.59 -5.37
C LYS A 106 -5.58 17.20 -4.02
N ALA A 107 -5.50 15.92 -3.64
CA ALA A 107 -6.02 15.44 -2.35
C ALA A 107 -5.19 16.01 -1.18
N LEU A 108 -3.88 16.18 -1.37
CA LEU A 108 -2.98 16.81 -0.41
C LEU A 108 -3.21 18.31 -0.28
N GLU A 109 -3.41 19.03 -1.39
CA GLU A 109 -3.77 20.46 -1.37
C GLU A 109 -5.05 20.72 -0.57
N LYS A 110 -6.02 19.81 -0.64
CA LYS A 110 -7.28 19.90 0.11
C LYS A 110 -7.12 19.63 1.60
N LEU A 111 -6.11 18.87 2.02
CA LEU A 111 -5.79 18.59 3.43
C LEU A 111 -4.91 19.68 4.07
N MET A 112 -4.33 20.58 3.27
CA MET A 112 -3.49 21.70 3.69
C MET A 112 -4.23 23.05 3.74
N LYS A 113 -5.53 23.06 3.41
CA LYS A 113 -6.45 24.19 3.63
C LYS A 113 -7.34 23.88 4.83
#